data_AF-A0A160TKT6-F1
#
_entry.id   AF-A0A160TKT6-F1
#
_cell.length_a   1.000
_cell.length_b   1.000
_cell.length_c   1.000
_cell.angle_alpha   90.00
_cell.angle_beta   90.00
_cell.angle_gamma   90.00
#
_symmetry.space_group_name_H-M   'P 1'
#
loop_
_entity.id
_entity.type
_entity.pdbx_description
1 polymer ?
#
loop_
_entity_poly.entity_id
_entity_poly.type
_entity_poly.pdbx_seq_one_letter_code
_entity_poly.pdbx_strand_id
1 'polypeptide(L)'
;MRRLLPALCAFLMLGGCWTGLPWFAASEAVTVIPDGSYRLAEPGAPPEGADVLRISRQKDRSLLIGGADAPLRAIIVPLGGAVTNANRYIVQLQKLDPHRPAKAMFLMLDNGQGRFRIAVLGCGSVAAAAAERSGGSVARDPQSASTCIFGDRDTLVTTLRAAADAEPALNLELVRVDGRR
;
A
#
# COMPACT_ATOMS: atom_id res chain seq x y z
N MET A 1 19.11 -15.16 19.63
CA MET A 1 19.29 -13.72 19.38
C MET A 1 18.51 -13.35 18.13
N ARG A 2 17.40 -12.62 18.29
CA ARG A 2 16.49 -12.21 17.22
C ARG A 2 17.06 -10.99 16.50
N ARG A 3 17.38 -11.12 15.21
CA ARG A 3 17.56 -10.01 14.27
C ARG A 3 16.72 -10.32 13.04
N LEU A 4 15.45 -9.93 13.06
CA LEU A 4 14.50 -10.04 11.94
C LEU A 4 13.65 -8.76 11.91
N LEU A 5 14.32 -7.61 11.81
CA LEU A 5 13.69 -6.30 11.66
C LEU A 5 14.02 -5.51 10.36
N PRO A 6 14.84 -5.97 9.38
CA PRO A 6 15.20 -5.06 8.30
C PRO A 6 14.37 -5.19 7.01
N ALA A 7 13.68 -6.30 6.72
CA ALA A 7 13.18 -6.50 5.35
C ALA A 7 12.03 -5.56 4.96
N LEU A 8 11.03 -5.40 5.83
CA LEU A 8 9.88 -4.53 5.55
C LEU A 8 10.26 -3.03 5.61
N CYS A 9 11.15 -2.66 6.55
CA CYS A 9 11.63 -1.27 6.69
C CYS A 9 12.68 -0.89 5.64
N ALA A 10 13.57 -1.80 5.23
CA ALA A 10 14.58 -1.50 4.21
C ALA A 10 13.99 -1.43 2.80
N PHE A 11 12.92 -2.17 2.49
CA PHE A 11 12.25 -2.06 1.19
C PHE A 11 11.43 -0.78 1.03
N LEU A 12 10.84 -0.27 2.12
CA LEU A 12 10.19 1.04 2.13
C LEU A 12 11.19 2.21 1.98
N MET A 13 12.49 1.97 2.17
CA MET A 13 13.55 2.98 2.02
C MET A 13 14.02 3.15 0.57
N LEU A 14 13.77 2.17 -0.31
CA LEU A 14 14.28 2.17 -1.68
C LEU A 14 13.27 2.70 -2.73
N GLY A 15 12.00 2.88 -2.35
CA GLY A 15 10.95 3.42 -3.22
C GLY A 15 10.32 4.65 -2.58
N GLY A 16 10.25 5.74 -3.34
CA GLY A 16 9.76 7.01 -2.83
C GLY A 16 8.25 6.95 -2.56
N CYS A 17 7.81 6.80 -1.32
CA CYS A 17 6.41 6.48 -1.03
C CYS A 17 5.46 7.68 -1.18
N TRP A 18 4.16 7.40 -1.34
CA TRP A 18 3.12 8.44 -1.39
C TRP A 18 2.38 8.47 -0.05
N THR A 19 2.25 9.64 0.56
CA THR A 19 1.67 9.80 1.89
C THR A 19 0.71 10.98 1.96
N GLY A 20 -0.05 11.09 3.04
CA GLY A 20 -0.97 12.21 3.25
C GLY A 20 -1.93 12.00 4.40
N LEU A 21 -2.98 12.82 4.41
CA LEU A 21 -4.14 12.62 5.27
C LEU A 21 -4.92 11.37 4.82
N PRO A 22 -5.63 10.71 5.73
CA PRO A 22 -6.51 9.61 5.38
C PRO A 22 -7.72 10.14 4.61
N TRP A 23 -7.76 9.88 3.30
CA TRP A 23 -8.78 10.40 2.39
C TRP A 23 -9.96 9.45 2.17
N PHE A 24 -9.77 8.17 2.46
CA PHE A 24 -10.80 7.14 2.29
C PHE A 24 -11.35 6.68 3.64
N ALA A 25 -12.67 6.59 3.74
CA ALA A 25 -13.39 6.04 4.87
C ALA A 25 -13.60 4.53 4.73
N ALA A 26 -13.80 3.84 5.86
CA ALA A 26 -14.08 2.40 5.86
C ALA A 26 -15.39 2.05 5.13
N SER A 27 -16.35 2.97 5.10
CA SER A 27 -17.59 2.83 4.33
C SER A 27 -17.37 2.76 2.82
N GLU A 28 -16.22 3.18 2.31
CA GLU A 28 -15.85 3.08 0.90
C GLU A 28 -15.12 1.75 0.60
N ALA A 29 -14.76 0.99 1.65
CA ALA A 29 -13.95 -0.20 1.50
C ALA A 29 -14.68 -1.33 0.76
N VAL A 30 -13.95 -1.97 -0.14
CA VAL A 30 -14.32 -3.22 -0.81
C VAL A 30 -13.50 -4.39 -0.27
N THR A 31 -14.11 -5.57 -0.30
CA THR A 31 -13.43 -6.81 0.08
C THR A 31 -12.71 -7.39 -1.12
N VAL A 32 -11.38 -7.38 -1.09
CA VAL A 32 -10.54 -7.94 -2.16
C VAL A 32 -9.65 -9.05 -1.63
N ILE A 33 -8.95 -8.79 -0.52
CA ILE A 33 -8.06 -9.76 0.13
C ILE A 33 -8.87 -10.55 1.18
N PRO A 34 -8.93 -11.89 1.08
CA PRO A 34 -9.57 -12.72 2.10
C PRO A 34 -8.87 -12.65 3.45
N ASP A 35 -9.59 -13.03 4.51
CA ASP A 35 -8.98 -13.22 5.82
C ASP A 35 -8.00 -14.40 5.79
N GLY A 36 -6.86 -14.26 6.45
CA GLY A 36 -5.83 -15.29 6.44
C GLY A 36 -4.47 -14.84 6.95
N SER A 37 -3.51 -15.76 6.83
CA SER A 37 -2.09 -15.48 7.04
C SER A 37 -1.41 -15.38 5.69
N TYR A 38 -0.58 -14.37 5.52
CA TYR A 38 0.08 -14.04 4.26
C TYR A 38 1.56 -13.75 4.52
N ARG A 39 2.40 -14.02 3.53
CA ARG A 39 3.76 -13.49 3.48
C ARG A 39 3.86 -12.48 2.36
N LEU A 40 4.62 -11.43 2.60
CA LEU A 40 4.97 -10.46 1.58
C LEU A 40 6.28 -10.91 0.93
N ALA A 41 6.26 -11.11 -0.38
CA ALA A 41 7.43 -11.55 -1.14
C ALA A 41 7.56 -10.75 -2.43
N GLU A 42 8.76 -10.71 -3.00
CA GLU A 42 8.92 -10.28 -4.40
C GLU A 42 8.22 -11.29 -5.32
N PRO A 43 7.64 -10.85 -6.45
CA PRO A 43 7.00 -11.75 -7.39
C PRO A 43 7.98 -12.82 -7.89
N GLY A 44 7.62 -14.09 -7.67
CA GLY A 44 8.44 -15.23 -8.11
C GLY A 44 9.59 -15.61 -7.17
N ALA A 45 9.84 -14.85 -6.10
CA ALA A 45 10.79 -15.25 -5.06
C ALA A 45 10.15 -16.28 -4.11
N PRO A 46 10.93 -17.22 -3.56
CA PRO A 46 10.47 -18.09 -2.49
C PRO A 46 10.03 -17.24 -1.29
N PRO A 47 8.84 -17.46 -0.71
CA PRO A 47 8.36 -16.68 0.42
C PRO A 47 9.03 -17.10 1.74
N GLU A 48 10.18 -17.76 1.71
CA GLU A 48 10.85 -18.29 2.89
C GLU A 48 11.62 -17.17 3.61
N GLY A 49 11.42 -17.05 4.92
CA GLY A 49 12.09 -16.02 5.75
C GLY A 49 11.38 -14.67 5.83
N ALA A 50 10.30 -14.44 5.08
CA ALA A 50 9.46 -13.25 5.23
C ALA A 50 8.52 -13.35 6.44
N ASP A 51 8.27 -12.21 7.08
CA ASP A 51 7.34 -12.11 8.21
C ASP A 51 5.92 -12.49 7.79
N VAL A 52 5.21 -13.18 8.69
CA VAL A 52 3.82 -13.58 8.47
C VAL A 52 2.89 -12.46 8.93
N LEU A 53 2.18 -11.90 7.96
CA LEU A 53 1.13 -10.91 8.16
C LEU A 53 -0.21 -11.63 8.40
N ARG A 54 -0.91 -11.25 9.46
CA ARG A 54 -2.28 -11.72 9.70
C ARG A 54 -3.26 -10.66 9.23
N ILE A 55 -4.04 -10.99 8.21
CA ILE A 55 -5.07 -10.12 7.64
C ILE A 55 -6.43 -10.60 8.12
N SER A 56 -7.22 -9.68 8.71
CA SER A 56 -8.59 -9.98 9.15
C SER A 56 -9.51 -8.79 8.93
N ARG A 57 -10.73 -9.05 8.49
CA ARG A 57 -11.74 -8.01 8.31
C ARG A 57 -12.25 -7.47 9.63
N GLN A 58 -12.45 -6.15 9.67
CA GLN A 58 -13.09 -5.45 10.78
C GLN A 58 -14.58 -5.19 10.50
N LYS A 59 -15.35 -4.86 11.54
CA LYS A 59 -16.80 -4.60 11.43
C LYS A 59 -17.15 -3.48 10.45
N ASP A 60 -16.24 -2.53 10.26
CA ASP A 60 -16.41 -1.39 9.37
C ASP A 60 -15.95 -1.67 7.92
N ARG A 61 -15.63 -2.92 7.60
CA ARG A 61 -15.09 -3.41 6.30
C ARG A 61 -13.64 -3.06 6.02
N SER A 62 -12.95 -2.33 6.88
CA SER A 62 -11.49 -2.21 6.78
C SER A 62 -10.80 -3.52 7.14
N LEU A 63 -9.52 -3.65 6.79
CA LEU A 63 -8.70 -4.80 7.16
C LEU A 63 -7.74 -4.42 8.27
N LEU A 64 -7.65 -5.26 9.29
CA LEU A 64 -6.57 -5.23 10.27
C LEU A 64 -5.43 -6.11 9.77
N ILE A 65 -4.23 -5.55 9.72
CA ILE A 65 -2.99 -6.23 9.37
C ILE A 65 -2.13 -6.29 10.63
N GLY A 66 -2.04 -7.49 11.23
CA GLY A 66 -1.16 -7.81 12.35
C GLY A 66 0.11 -8.53 11.90
N GLY A 67 1.05 -8.74 12.83
CA GLY A 67 2.33 -9.41 12.56
C GLY A 67 3.51 -8.45 12.33
N ALA A 68 3.24 -7.15 12.17
CA ALA A 68 4.23 -6.09 12.26
C ALA A 68 4.37 -5.57 13.71
N ASP A 69 5.43 -4.82 14.00
CA ASP A 69 5.69 -4.19 15.31
C ASP A 69 4.52 -3.33 15.83
N ALA A 70 3.72 -2.80 14.91
CA ALA A 70 2.45 -2.14 15.21
C ALA A 70 1.37 -2.60 14.21
N PRO A 71 0.15 -2.86 14.67
CA PRO A 71 -0.95 -3.22 13.78
C PRO A 71 -1.26 -2.07 12.82
N LEU A 72 -1.52 -2.41 11.57
CA LEU A 72 -1.93 -1.49 10.53
C LEU A 72 -3.41 -1.70 10.20
N ARG A 73 -4.06 -0.64 9.77
CA ARG A 73 -5.39 -0.69 9.15
C ARG A 73 -5.26 -0.41 7.66
N ALA A 74 -5.87 -1.25 6.84
CA ALA A 74 -5.96 -1.04 5.40
C ALA A 74 -7.40 -0.77 4.99
N ILE A 75 -7.59 0.26 4.17
CA ILE A 75 -8.84 0.56 3.48
C ILE A 75 -8.55 0.39 1.99
N ILE A 76 -9.25 -0.56 1.36
CA ILE A 76 -9.10 -0.87 -0.06
C ILE A 76 -10.29 -0.31 -0.80
N VAL A 77 -10.06 0.59 -1.75
CA VAL A 77 -11.12 1.16 -2.59
C VAL A 77 -10.82 0.88 -4.07
N PRO A 78 -11.84 0.71 -4.92
CA PRO A 78 -11.62 0.59 -6.36
C PRO A 78 -10.90 1.84 -6.89
N LEU A 79 -9.88 1.66 -7.73
CA LEU A 79 -9.26 2.78 -8.43
C LEU A 79 -10.26 3.46 -9.38
N GLY A 80 -11.14 2.64 -9.98
CA GLY A 80 -12.07 3.05 -11.03
C GLY A 80 -11.36 3.47 -12.32
N GLY A 81 -12.11 3.73 -13.38
CA GLY A 81 -11.58 4.19 -14.67
C GLY A 81 -11.74 3.15 -15.79
N ALA A 82 -10.73 3.06 -16.67
CA ALA A 82 -10.75 2.17 -17.84
C ALA A 82 -10.95 0.69 -17.48
N VAL A 83 -11.41 -0.12 -18.44
CA VAL A 83 -11.62 -1.57 -18.27
C VAL A 83 -10.34 -2.28 -17.80
N THR A 84 -9.17 -1.80 -18.22
CA THR A 84 -7.85 -2.28 -17.78
C THR A 84 -7.60 -2.14 -16.29
N ASN A 85 -8.33 -1.25 -15.61
CA ASN A 85 -8.21 -1.00 -14.17
C ASN A 85 -9.25 -1.76 -13.34
N ALA A 86 -10.03 -2.68 -13.93
CA ALA A 86 -11.09 -3.41 -13.23
C ALA A 86 -10.59 -4.23 -12.02
N ASN A 87 -9.34 -4.67 -12.05
CA ASN A 87 -8.69 -5.46 -11.00
C ASN A 87 -7.73 -4.62 -10.13
N ARG A 88 -7.79 -3.28 -10.25
CA ARG A 88 -6.87 -2.37 -9.57
C ARG A 88 -7.57 -1.55 -8.50
N TYR A 89 -6.88 -1.43 -7.38
CA TYR A 89 -7.40 -0.83 -6.16
C TYR A 89 -6.37 0.10 -5.55
N ILE A 90 -6.86 1.13 -4.88
CA ILE A 90 -6.06 1.97 -4.00
C ILE A 90 -6.08 1.32 -2.63
N VAL A 91 -4.90 1.16 -2.04
CA VAL A 91 -4.75 0.76 -0.64
C VAL A 91 -4.30 1.95 0.16
N GLN A 92 -5.14 2.37 1.11
CA GLN A 92 -4.77 3.32 2.15
C GLN A 92 -4.34 2.56 3.40
N LEU A 93 -3.05 2.62 3.73
CA LEU A 93 -2.49 2.03 4.94
C LEU A 93 -2.33 3.09 6.04
N GLN A 94 -2.88 2.80 7.21
CA GLN A 94 -2.81 3.64 8.40
C GLN A 94 -2.13 2.87 9.52
N LYS A 95 -1.15 3.50 10.19
CA LYS A 95 -0.66 2.97 11.47
C LYS A 95 -1.70 3.25 12.55
N LEU A 96 -2.09 2.22 13.30
CA LEU A 96 -2.97 2.40 14.45
C LEU A 96 -2.10 2.85 15.63
N ASP A 97 -2.01 4.16 15.84
CA ASP A 97 -1.33 4.80 16.97
C ASP A 97 -2.35 5.64 17.76
N PRO A 98 -2.68 5.29 19.01
CA PRO A 98 -3.67 6.02 19.79
C PRO A 98 -3.21 7.42 20.20
N HIS A 99 -1.92 7.74 20.05
CA HIS A 99 -1.33 9.01 20.51
C HIS A 99 -1.02 9.99 19.39
N ARG A 100 -1.22 9.61 18.11
CA ARG A 100 -0.89 10.46 16.96
C ARG A 100 -2.02 10.48 15.94
N PRO A 101 -2.24 11.61 15.26
CA PRO A 101 -3.17 11.66 14.14
C PRO A 101 -2.74 10.65 13.07
N ALA A 102 -3.71 9.93 12.51
CA ALA A 102 -3.45 8.90 11.51
C ALA A 102 -2.84 9.55 10.26
N LYS A 103 -1.63 9.13 9.90
CA LYS A 103 -1.07 9.36 8.56
C LYS A 103 -1.38 8.16 7.69
N ALA A 104 -1.62 8.43 6.41
CA ALA A 104 -1.85 7.41 5.41
C ALA A 104 -0.64 7.26 4.50
N MET A 105 -0.33 6.01 4.14
CA MET A 105 0.46 5.67 2.97
C MET A 105 -0.47 5.10 1.90
N PHE A 106 -0.23 5.46 0.65
CA PHE A 106 -1.04 5.03 -0.48
C PHE A 106 -0.23 4.10 -1.38
N LEU A 107 -0.80 2.93 -1.67
CA LEU A 107 -0.24 1.92 -2.55
C LEU A 107 -1.29 1.51 -3.58
N MET A 108 -0.85 0.81 -4.62
CA MET A 108 -1.77 0.16 -5.56
C MET A 108 -1.77 -1.35 -5.33
N LEU A 109 -2.96 -1.94 -5.34
CA LEU A 109 -3.18 -3.38 -5.32
C LEU A 109 -3.77 -3.81 -6.66
N ASP A 110 -3.22 -4.88 -7.24
CA ASP A 110 -3.76 -5.61 -8.37
C ASP A 110 -4.16 -7.00 -7.90
N ASN A 111 -5.41 -7.42 -8.18
CA ASN A 111 -5.90 -8.77 -7.86
C ASN A 111 -6.07 -9.67 -9.10
N GLY A 112 -5.46 -9.29 -10.23
CA GLY A 112 -5.55 -10.00 -11.49
C GLY A 112 -5.03 -11.44 -11.38
N GLN A 113 -5.62 -12.35 -12.16
CA GLN A 113 -5.21 -13.76 -12.21
C GLN A 113 -5.24 -14.48 -10.85
N GLY A 114 -6.05 -13.99 -9.89
CA GLY A 114 -6.17 -14.57 -8.55
C GLY A 114 -4.97 -14.33 -7.63
N ARG A 115 -4.06 -13.43 -7.99
CA ARG A 115 -2.86 -13.08 -7.21
C ARG A 115 -3.02 -11.68 -6.63
N PHE A 116 -2.51 -11.45 -5.42
CA PHE A 116 -2.59 -10.15 -4.74
C PHE A 116 -1.26 -9.43 -4.82
N ARG A 117 -1.08 -8.62 -5.86
CA ARG A 117 0.19 -7.95 -6.14
C ARG A 117 0.11 -6.47 -5.77
N ILE A 118 1.18 -5.95 -5.18
CA ILE A 118 1.25 -4.58 -4.67
C ILE A 118 2.33 -3.83 -5.45
N ALA A 119 1.99 -2.66 -5.96
CA ALA A 119 2.97 -1.70 -6.46
C ALA A 119 3.25 -0.64 -5.40
N VAL A 120 4.53 -0.46 -5.07
CA VAL A 120 5.01 0.67 -4.28
C VAL A 120 5.48 1.73 -5.26
N LEU A 121 4.65 2.73 -5.48
CA LEU A 121 4.89 3.75 -6.50
C LEU A 121 5.91 4.77 -6.00
N GLY A 122 6.89 5.10 -6.86
CA GLY A 122 7.87 6.14 -6.58
C GLY A 122 7.31 7.55 -6.73
N CYS A 123 7.81 8.50 -5.94
CA CYS A 123 7.60 9.93 -6.14
C CYS A 123 8.51 10.43 -7.28
N GLY A 124 8.12 10.16 -8.53
CA GLY A 124 8.79 10.69 -9.72
C GLY A 124 8.43 12.15 -10.01
N SER A 125 9.11 12.77 -10.99
CA SER A 125 8.92 14.19 -11.34
C SER A 125 7.46 14.57 -11.62
N VAL A 126 6.71 13.71 -12.30
CA VAL A 126 5.29 13.94 -12.60
C VAL A 126 4.43 13.91 -11.33
N ALA A 127 4.62 12.92 -10.48
CA ALA A 127 3.90 12.80 -9.21
C ALA A 127 4.27 13.92 -8.23
N ALA A 128 5.56 14.30 -8.19
CA ALA A 128 6.06 15.42 -7.42
C ALA A 128 5.39 16.74 -7.82
N ALA A 129 5.36 17.04 -9.13
CA ALA A 129 4.70 18.24 -9.65
C ALA A 129 3.19 18.23 -9.41
N ALA A 130 2.54 17.06 -9.43
CA ALA A 130 1.13 16.94 -9.08
C ALA A 130 0.90 17.22 -7.58
N ALA A 131 1.73 16.64 -6.71
CA ALA A 131 1.68 16.86 -5.27
C ALA A 131 1.84 18.35 -4.92
N GLU A 132 2.86 19.02 -5.46
CA GLU A 132 3.09 20.45 -5.22
C GLU A 132 1.92 21.32 -5.71
N ARG A 133 1.37 21.04 -6.91
CA ARG A 133 0.19 21.77 -7.44
C ARG A 133 -1.07 21.60 -6.61
N SER A 134 -1.23 20.47 -5.91
CA SER A 134 -2.34 20.25 -4.97
C SER A 134 -2.19 20.98 -3.63
N GLY A 135 -1.13 21.79 -3.44
CA GLY A 135 -0.79 22.35 -2.13
C GLY A 135 -0.13 21.33 -1.19
N GLY A 136 0.29 20.19 -1.73
CA GLY A 136 1.07 19.19 -1.05
C GLY A 136 2.56 19.53 -1.00
N SER A 137 3.40 18.53 -0.77
CA SER A 137 4.85 18.72 -0.69
C SER A 137 5.63 17.47 -1.10
N VAL A 138 6.92 17.64 -1.38
CA VAL A 138 7.85 16.54 -1.61
C VAL A 138 8.88 16.54 -0.49
N ALA A 139 8.89 15.50 0.31
CA ALA A 139 9.96 15.29 1.29
C ALA A 139 11.10 14.54 0.62
N ARG A 140 12.28 15.13 0.61
CA ARG A 140 13.50 14.48 0.12
C ARG A 140 14.38 14.15 1.30
N ASP A 141 14.64 12.87 1.50
CA ASP A 141 15.64 12.40 2.44
C ASP A 141 16.89 12.03 1.63
N PRO A 142 18.07 12.59 1.91
CA PRO A 142 19.30 12.20 1.22
C PRO A 142 19.66 10.72 1.35
N GLN A 143 19.13 10.03 2.36
CA GLN A 143 19.38 8.63 2.65
C GLN A 143 18.26 7.68 2.17
N SER A 144 17.13 8.21 1.71
CA SER A 144 16.01 7.41 1.22
C SER A 144 15.38 8.01 -0.04
N ALA A 145 14.43 7.31 -0.65
CA ALA A 145 13.75 7.83 -1.83
C ALA A 145 12.79 9.00 -1.49
N SER A 146 12.49 9.84 -2.47
CA SER A 146 11.61 11.02 -2.27
C SER A 146 10.18 10.61 -1.92
N THR A 147 9.55 11.23 -0.93
CA THR A 147 8.15 10.98 -0.56
C THR A 147 7.26 12.09 -1.12
N CYS A 148 6.20 11.71 -1.85
CA CYS A 148 5.17 12.64 -2.32
C CYS A 148 4.06 12.74 -1.28
N ILE A 149 3.71 13.96 -0.86
CA ILE A 149 2.59 14.26 0.04
C ILE A 149 1.55 15.04 -0.77
N PHE A 150 0.36 14.48 -0.98
CA PHE A 150 -0.69 15.13 -1.76
C PHE A 150 -1.58 16.01 -0.87
N GLY A 151 -1.93 17.21 -1.36
CA GLY A 151 -2.77 18.16 -0.64
C GLY A 151 -4.27 17.87 -0.76
N ASP A 152 -4.68 17.10 -1.77
CA ASP A 152 -6.07 16.70 -1.97
C ASP A 152 -6.24 15.26 -2.50
N ARG A 153 -7.45 14.72 -2.32
CA ARG A 153 -7.82 13.35 -2.69
C ARG A 153 -7.87 13.15 -4.22
N ASP A 154 -8.38 14.11 -4.97
CA ASP A 154 -8.63 13.96 -6.40
C ASP A 154 -7.33 13.93 -7.21
N THR A 155 -6.36 14.75 -6.82
CA THR A 155 -5.01 14.74 -7.38
C THR A 155 -4.30 13.43 -7.10
N LEU A 156 -4.40 12.89 -5.88
CA LEU A 156 -3.87 11.57 -5.54
C LEU A 156 -4.50 10.48 -6.42
N VAL A 157 -5.83 10.43 -6.51
CA VAL A 157 -6.54 9.41 -7.31
C VAL A 157 -6.18 9.52 -8.79
N THR A 158 -6.11 10.74 -9.32
CA THR A 158 -5.72 10.99 -10.72
C THR A 158 -4.30 10.51 -10.99
N THR A 159 -3.37 10.78 -10.07
CA THR A 159 -1.97 10.34 -10.20
C THR A 159 -1.87 8.82 -10.09
N LEU A 160 -2.64 8.17 -9.22
CA LEU A 160 -2.72 6.71 -9.10
C LEU A 160 -3.28 6.07 -10.38
N ARG A 161 -4.29 6.67 -11.02
CA ARG A 161 -4.83 6.20 -12.29
C ARG A 161 -3.81 6.30 -13.41
N ALA A 162 -3.14 7.44 -13.55
CA ALA A 162 -2.09 7.61 -14.54
C ALA A 162 -0.93 6.61 -14.32
N ALA A 163 -0.56 6.35 -13.06
CA ALA A 163 0.44 5.35 -12.73
C ALA A 163 -0.02 3.93 -13.08
N ALA A 164 -1.29 3.59 -12.88
CA ALA A 164 -1.86 2.31 -13.27
C ALA A 164 -1.84 2.13 -14.80
N ASP A 165 -2.29 3.14 -15.54
CA ASP A 165 -2.33 3.10 -17.01
C ASP A 165 -0.93 2.96 -17.64
N ALA A 166 0.12 3.34 -16.90
CA ALA A 166 1.52 3.16 -17.28
C ALA A 166 2.08 1.74 -16.98
N GLU A 167 1.24 0.80 -16.51
CA GLU A 167 1.61 -0.57 -16.15
C GLU A 167 2.77 -0.61 -15.13
N PRO A 168 2.52 -0.22 -13.88
CA PRO A 168 3.58 -0.05 -12.90
C PRO A 168 4.16 -1.41 -12.52
N ALA A 169 5.45 -1.41 -12.18
CA ALA A 169 6.09 -2.59 -11.65
C ALA A 169 5.37 -3.05 -10.37
N LEU A 170 4.83 -4.28 -10.40
CA LEU A 170 4.23 -4.92 -9.25
C LEU A 170 5.36 -5.49 -8.39
N ASN A 171 5.85 -4.72 -7.43
CA ASN A 171 7.09 -5.03 -6.70
C ASN A 171 6.93 -6.12 -5.65
N LEU A 172 5.70 -6.35 -5.20
CA LEU A 172 5.41 -7.22 -4.06
C LEU A 172 4.18 -8.07 -4.32
N GLU A 173 4.08 -9.19 -3.61
CA GLU A 173 2.94 -10.08 -3.64
C GLU A 173 2.61 -10.62 -2.26
N LEU A 174 1.33 -10.66 -1.94
CA LEU A 174 0.81 -11.35 -0.77
C LEU A 174 0.55 -12.81 -1.13
N VAL A 175 1.44 -13.68 -0.66
CA VAL A 175 1.33 -15.13 -0.82
C VAL A 175 0.65 -15.70 0.41
N ARG A 176 -0.46 -16.42 0.22
CA ARG A 176 -1.17 -17.07 1.33
C ARG A 176 -0.26 -18.12 1.97
N VAL A 177 -0.18 -18.11 3.29
CA VAL A 177 0.42 -19.21 4.05
C VAL A 177 -0.69 -20.24 4.24
N ASP A 178 -0.64 -21.31 3.46
CA ASP A 178 -1.57 -22.42 3.67
C ASP A 178 -1.33 -23.01 5.05
N GLY A 179 -2.29 -22.80 5.94
CA GLY A 179 -2.40 -23.60 7.15
C GLY A 179 -2.78 -25.00 6.73
N ARG A 180 -1.81 -25.88 6.47
CA ARG A 180 -2.04 -27.31 6.65
C ARG A 180 -2.41 -27.49 8.12
N ARG A 181 -3.71 -27.65 8.38
CA ARG A 181 -4.17 -28.46 9.51
C ARG A 181 -4.28 -29.89 9.03
#